data_AF-A0A6M4A3C3-F1
#
_entry.id   AF-A0A6M4A3C3-F1
#
_cell.length_a   1.000
_cell.length_b   1.000
_cell.length_c   1.000
_cell.angle_alpha   90.00
_cell.angle_beta   90.00
_cell.angle_gamma   90.00
#
_symmetry.space_group_name_H-M   'P 1'
#
loop_
_entity.id
_entity.type
_entity.pdbx_description
1 polymer ?
#
loop_
_entity_poly.entity_id
_entity_poly.type
_entity_poly.pdbx_seq_one_letter_code
_entity_poly.pdbx_strand_id
1 'polypeptide(L)'
;MASACLPLINRAVEIEGVAYWDGGLSANPPLLPLVYQCQANNLLLVLLQEQKQSAQAAPSSANDIWHRLSEMGFSSCYLTEMDGLLAAKQQAKRSYFGFGRLERRLRALQIHQIELPQAIGQLAPHSKMYAEEKFLQSLHKAGRNQAERWLTQYFASANKLSSSPA
;
A
#
# COMPACT_ATOMS: atom_id res chain seq x y z
N MET A 1 18.79 5.95 1.31
CA MET A 1 19.06 5.06 0.16
C MET A 1 18.83 3.57 0.44
N ALA A 2 18.75 3.11 1.70
CA ALA A 2 18.54 1.69 2.00
C ALA A 2 17.16 1.12 1.55
N SER A 3 16.08 1.93 1.54
CA SER A 3 14.71 1.45 1.23
C SER A 3 14.45 1.07 -0.23
N ALA A 4 15.47 1.03 -1.08
CA ALA A 4 15.39 0.57 -2.48
C ALA A 4 16.50 -0.45 -2.81
N CYS A 5 17.19 -0.97 -1.78
CA CYS A 5 18.25 -1.95 -1.93
C CYS A 5 17.65 -3.36 -1.98
N LEU A 6 17.02 -3.70 -3.12
CA LEU A 6 16.50 -5.04 -3.36
C LEU A 6 17.62 -6.07 -3.08
N PRO A 7 17.46 -6.99 -2.11
CA PRO A 7 18.54 -7.84 -1.62
C PRO A 7 19.21 -8.71 -2.68
N LEU A 8 18.49 -8.98 -3.77
CA LEU A 8 18.92 -9.86 -4.85
C LEU A 8 19.66 -9.13 -5.98
N ILE A 9 19.66 -7.79 -5.96
CA ILE A 9 20.25 -6.95 -7.03
C ILE A 9 21.39 -6.09 -6.46
N ASN A 10 21.25 -5.66 -5.20
CA ASN A 10 22.16 -4.69 -4.59
C ASN A 10 22.77 -5.24 -3.29
N ARG A 11 24.07 -4.92 -3.07
CA ARG A 11 24.71 -5.14 -1.78
C ARG A 11 23.99 -4.32 -0.69
N ALA A 12 24.02 -4.82 0.54
CA ALA A 12 23.53 -4.08 1.70
C ALA A 12 24.22 -2.72 1.80
N VAL A 13 23.48 -1.69 2.21
CA VAL A 13 24.05 -0.40 2.55
C VAL A 13 24.33 -0.40 4.04
N GLU A 14 25.57 -0.08 4.42
CA GLU A 14 25.97 0.02 5.82
C GLU A 14 25.75 1.44 6.34
N ILE A 15 25.02 1.55 7.45
CA ILE A 15 24.78 2.82 8.15
C ILE A 15 25.09 2.56 9.62
N GLU A 16 26.03 3.33 10.19
CA GLU A 16 26.46 3.20 11.60
C GLU A 16 26.87 1.77 12.01
N GLY A 17 27.50 1.01 11.10
CA GLY A 17 27.95 -0.36 11.36
C GLY A 17 26.87 -1.43 11.25
N VAL A 18 25.65 -1.06 10.84
CA VAL A 18 24.54 -1.99 10.62
C VAL A 18 24.25 -2.10 9.12
N ALA A 19 24.14 -3.34 8.63
CA ALA A 19 23.81 -3.63 7.25
C ALA A 19 22.29 -3.55 7.01
N TYR A 20 21.87 -2.70 6.07
CA TYR A 20 20.47 -2.51 5.71
C TYR A 20 20.19 -2.94 4.26
N TRP A 21 19.02 -3.55 4.08
CA TRP A 21 18.42 -3.84 2.78
C TRP A 21 17.07 -3.13 2.64
N ASP A 22 16.41 -3.29 1.49
CA ASP A 22 15.07 -2.79 1.26
C ASP A 22 14.10 -3.24 2.36
N GLY A 23 13.50 -2.25 3.04
CA GLY A 23 12.53 -2.47 4.10
C GLY A 23 11.21 -3.06 3.60
N GLY A 24 11.00 -3.19 2.29
CA GLY A 24 9.79 -3.80 1.76
C GLY A 24 9.59 -5.27 2.10
N LEU A 25 10.64 -6.00 2.48
CA LEU A 25 10.49 -7.34 3.07
C LEU A 25 10.06 -7.31 4.55
N SER A 26 10.26 -6.19 5.23
CA SER A 26 9.95 -6.04 6.66
C SER A 26 8.62 -5.34 6.89
N ALA A 27 8.32 -4.26 6.16
CA ALA A 27 7.03 -3.57 6.13
C ALA A 27 6.96 -2.55 4.97
N ASN A 28 6.10 -2.80 3.97
CA ASN A 28 5.81 -1.83 2.91
C ASN A 28 4.37 -1.92 2.39
N PRO A 29 3.51 -0.94 2.71
CA PRO A 29 3.73 0.17 3.63
C PRO A 29 3.64 -0.26 5.12
N PRO A 30 4.39 0.38 6.05
CA PRO A 30 4.24 0.17 7.49
C PRO A 30 2.98 0.88 8.01
N LEU A 31 1.91 0.13 8.29
CA LEU A 31 0.61 0.69 8.67
C LEU A 31 0.58 1.08 10.15
N LEU A 32 1.08 0.21 11.03
CA LEU A 32 0.99 0.42 12.48
C LEU A 32 1.68 1.72 12.92
N PRO A 33 2.93 2.03 12.52
CA PRO A 33 3.56 3.29 12.91
C PRO A 33 2.76 4.52 12.48
N LEU A 34 2.19 4.52 11.27
CA LEU A 34 1.34 5.61 10.78
C LEU A 34 0.06 5.75 11.61
N VAL A 35 -0.54 4.63 12.00
CA VAL A 35 -1.73 4.63 12.87
C VAL A 35 -1.38 5.07 14.28
N TYR A 36 -0.20 4.79 14.84
CA TYR A 36 0.12 5.18 16.22
C TYR A 36 0.71 6.59 16.36
N GLN A 37 1.53 7.02 15.41
CA GLN A 37 2.40 8.19 15.56
C GLN A 37 1.83 9.45 14.88
N CYS A 38 1.05 9.30 13.81
CA CYS A 38 0.45 10.43 13.13
C CYS A 38 -0.76 10.98 13.89
N GLN A 39 -1.13 12.24 13.63
CA GLN A 39 -2.38 12.83 14.15
C GLN A 39 -3.53 12.75 13.15
N ALA A 40 -3.23 12.60 11.86
CA ALA A 40 -4.22 12.49 10.80
C ALA A 40 -5.16 11.30 11.03
N ASN A 41 -6.45 11.52 10.74
CA ASN A 41 -7.47 10.48 10.77
C ASN A 41 -7.63 9.78 9.43
N ASN A 42 -7.06 10.30 8.34
CA ASN A 42 -7.12 9.67 7.03
C ASN A 42 -5.77 8.99 6.73
N LEU A 43 -5.81 7.70 6.41
CA LEU A 43 -4.68 6.93 5.92
C LEU A 43 -4.92 6.65 4.44
N LEU A 44 -4.12 7.24 3.56
CA LEU A 44 -4.17 7.01 2.12
C LEU A 44 -3.08 6.03 1.70
N LEU A 45 -3.49 4.90 1.15
CA LEU A 45 -2.61 3.85 0.66
C LEU A 45 -2.51 3.95 -0.86
N VAL A 46 -1.28 4.06 -1.36
CA VAL A 46 -0.98 4.02 -2.79
C VAL A 46 -0.29 2.70 -3.07
N LEU A 47 -1.03 1.76 -3.65
CA LEU A 47 -0.55 0.40 -3.86
C LEU A 47 -0.18 0.20 -5.33
N LEU A 48 1.07 -0.20 -5.55
CA LEU A 48 1.62 -0.45 -6.89
C LEU A 48 1.32 -1.86 -7.40
N GLN A 49 1.10 -2.81 -6.49
CA GLN A 49 0.80 -4.20 -6.82
C GLN A 49 -0.70 -4.45 -6.70
N GLU A 50 -1.27 -5.19 -7.65
CA GLU A 50 -2.66 -5.62 -7.59
C GLU A 50 -2.82 -6.71 -6.52
N GLN A 51 -3.78 -6.54 -5.60
CA GLN A 51 -4.08 -7.54 -4.57
C GLN A 51 -4.92 -8.71 -5.09
N LYS A 52 -5.28 -8.73 -6.38
CA LYS A 52 -6.12 -9.81 -6.92
C LYS A 52 -5.28 -11.07 -7.15
N GLN A 53 -5.26 -11.96 -6.17
CA GLN A 53 -4.84 -13.36 -6.31
C GLN A 53 -5.74 -14.18 -7.27
N SER A 54 -6.85 -13.63 -7.76
CA SER A 54 -7.80 -14.40 -8.57
C SER A 54 -7.34 -14.48 -10.02
N ALA A 55 -6.93 -15.68 -10.44
CA ALA A 55 -6.74 -16.13 -11.84
C ALA A 55 -5.33 -16.08 -12.47
N GLN A 56 -4.24 -16.15 -11.70
CA GLN A 56 -2.95 -16.55 -12.29
C GLN A 56 -2.77 -18.07 -12.21
N ALA A 57 -2.44 -18.71 -13.33
CA ALA A 57 -2.01 -20.09 -13.38
C ALA A 57 -0.81 -20.30 -12.44
N ALA A 58 -0.67 -21.49 -11.86
CA ALA A 58 0.47 -21.79 -11.00
C ALA A 58 1.79 -21.50 -11.76
N PRO A 59 2.76 -20.80 -11.13
CA PRO A 59 4.01 -20.45 -11.79
C PRO A 59 4.72 -21.74 -12.24
N SER A 60 5.11 -21.79 -13.51
CA SER A 60 5.66 -23.00 -14.13
C SER A 60 7.15 -22.89 -14.45
N SER A 61 7.72 -21.68 -14.49
CA SER A 61 9.15 -21.44 -14.64
C SER A 61 9.80 -20.98 -13.33
N ALA A 62 11.12 -21.16 -13.22
CA ALA A 62 11.88 -20.64 -12.08
C ALA A 62 11.70 -19.12 -11.92
N ASN A 63 11.67 -18.36 -13.02
CA ASN A 63 11.48 -16.92 -13.00
C ASN A 63 10.09 -16.53 -12.45
N ASP A 64 9.05 -17.26 -12.84
CA ASP A 64 7.68 -17.02 -12.33
C ASP A 64 7.58 -17.36 -10.84
N ILE A 65 8.23 -18.44 -10.41
CA ILE A 65 8.29 -18.83 -8.98
C ILE A 65 8.96 -17.73 -8.17
N TRP A 66 10.11 -17.21 -8.65
CA TRP A 66 10.83 -16.13 -7.98
C TRP A 66 10.05 -14.83 -7.93
N HIS A 67 9.41 -14.45 -9.05
CA HIS A 67 8.55 -13.27 -9.08
C HIS A 67 7.41 -13.42 -8.06
N ARG A 68 6.76 -14.59 -8.03
CA ARG A 68 5.67 -14.86 -7.09
C ARG A 68 6.12 -14.84 -5.63
N LEU A 69 7.27 -15.43 -5.32
CA LEU A 69 7.84 -15.40 -3.97
C LEU A 69 8.15 -13.97 -3.52
N SER A 70 8.73 -13.17 -4.42
CA SER A 70 9.03 -11.76 -4.15
C SER A 70 7.74 -10.98 -3.88
N GLU A 71 6.71 -11.13 -4.71
CA GLU A 71 5.40 -10.48 -4.51
C GLU A 71 4.78 -10.86 -3.15
N MET A 72 4.80 -12.15 -2.80
CA MET A 72 4.32 -12.63 -1.50
C MET A 72 5.10 -12.02 -0.35
N GLY A 73 6.44 -11.96 -0.46
CA GLY A 73 7.30 -11.34 0.53
C GLY A 73 6.92 -9.88 0.80
N PHE A 74 6.78 -9.08 -0.26
CA PHE A 74 6.42 -7.66 -0.15
C PHE A 74 4.98 -7.44 0.35
N SER A 75 4.04 -8.33 0.01
CA SER A 75 2.62 -8.15 0.34
C SER A 75 2.21 -8.74 1.69
N SER A 76 2.89 -9.80 2.17
CA SER A 76 2.47 -10.56 3.35
C SER A 76 2.42 -9.73 4.64
N CYS A 77 3.43 -8.89 4.87
CA CYS A 77 3.46 -7.99 6.03
C CYS A 77 2.31 -6.98 5.97
N TYR A 78 2.12 -6.33 4.81
CA TYR A 78 1.03 -5.39 4.59
C TYR A 78 -0.35 -6.04 4.86
N LEU A 79 -0.60 -7.24 4.30
CA LEU A 79 -1.87 -7.95 4.48
C LEU A 79 -2.11 -8.27 5.97
N THR A 80 -1.08 -8.78 6.64
CA THR A 80 -1.15 -9.10 8.08
C THR A 80 -1.43 -7.86 8.93
N GLU A 81 -0.74 -6.75 8.67
CA GLU A 81 -1.00 -5.49 9.38
C GLU A 81 -2.39 -4.92 9.07
N MET A 82 -2.85 -5.04 7.83
CA MET A 82 -4.17 -4.57 7.42
C MET A 82 -5.29 -5.35 8.11
N ASP A 83 -5.19 -6.68 8.12
CA ASP A 83 -6.17 -7.55 8.79
C ASP A 83 -6.24 -7.25 10.29
N GLY A 84 -5.08 -7.11 10.95
CA GLY A 84 -4.99 -6.72 12.35
C GLY A 84 -5.60 -5.34 12.62
N LEU A 85 -5.32 -4.36 11.75
CA LEU A 85 -5.86 -3.01 11.85
C LEU A 85 -7.39 -2.98 11.67
N LEU A 86 -7.91 -3.70 10.70
CA LEU A 86 -9.36 -3.81 10.45
C LEU A 86 -10.07 -4.49 11.61
N ALA A 87 -9.50 -5.57 12.15
CA ALA A 87 -10.02 -6.25 13.34
C ALA A 87 -10.03 -5.33 14.57
N ALA A 88 -8.93 -4.63 14.83
CA ALA A 88 -8.83 -3.67 15.94
C ALA A 88 -9.82 -2.51 15.77
N LYS A 89 -9.98 -1.99 14.55
CA LYS A 89 -10.97 -0.96 14.21
C LYS A 89 -12.40 -1.45 14.43
N GLN A 90 -12.72 -2.68 14.03
CA GLN A 90 -14.04 -3.27 14.26
C GLN A 90 -14.33 -3.42 15.75
N GLN A 91 -13.36 -3.90 16.52
CA GLN A 91 -13.49 -4.03 17.97
C GLN A 91 -13.69 -2.68 18.66
N ALA A 92 -12.91 -1.67 18.27
CA ALA A 92 -13.05 -0.30 18.78
C ALA A 92 -14.45 0.27 18.48
N LYS A 93 -15.08 -0.06 17.35
CA LYS A 93 -16.45 0.36 17.03
C LYS A 93 -17.54 -0.33 17.85
N ARG A 94 -17.30 -1.55 18.33
CA ARG A 94 -18.29 -2.33 19.12
C ARG A 94 -18.43 -1.85 20.57
N SER A 95 -17.38 -1.29 21.13
CA SER A 95 -17.42 -0.73 22.47
C SER A 95 -18.37 0.48 22.50
N TYR A 96 -19.25 0.56 23.50
CA TYR A 96 -20.17 1.69 23.65
C TYR A 96 -19.44 3.00 23.94
N PHE A 97 -18.28 2.94 24.60
CA PHE A 97 -17.54 4.12 25.02
C PHE A 97 -16.07 4.01 24.60
N GLY A 98 -15.58 5.02 23.88
CA GLY A 98 -14.18 5.12 23.47
C GLY A 98 -13.35 5.86 24.53
N PHE A 99 -13.03 5.22 25.64
CA PHE A 99 -12.29 5.88 26.73
C PHE A 99 -10.80 6.02 26.41
N GLY A 100 -10.21 5.07 25.68
CA GLY A 100 -8.79 5.08 25.33
C GLY A 100 -8.46 6.03 24.16
N ARG A 101 -7.26 6.64 24.19
CA ARG A 101 -6.74 7.46 23.07
C ARG A 101 -6.65 6.65 21.77
N LEU A 102 -6.15 5.41 21.86
CA LEU A 102 -6.05 4.50 20.71
C LEU A 102 -7.42 4.13 20.16
N GLU A 103 -8.38 3.82 21.03
CA GLU A 103 -9.71 3.42 20.63
C GLU A 103 -10.44 4.53 19.87
N ARG A 104 -10.38 5.78 20.39
CA ARG A 104 -10.91 6.96 19.68
C ARG A 104 -10.24 7.14 18.32
N ARG A 105 -8.93 6.93 18.24
CA ARG A 105 -8.17 7.01 16.99
C ARG A 105 -8.59 5.93 15.99
N LEU A 106 -8.71 4.68 16.42
CA LEU A 106 -9.18 3.58 15.58
C LEU A 106 -10.63 3.80 15.09
N ARG A 107 -11.51 4.35 15.93
CA ARG A 107 -12.87 4.72 15.51
C ARG A 107 -12.85 5.78 14.42
N ALA A 108 -12.08 6.85 14.60
CA ALA A 108 -11.97 7.98 13.68
C ALA A 108 -11.23 7.66 12.37
N LEU A 109 -10.31 6.69 12.39
CA LEU A 109 -9.44 6.35 11.26
C LEU A 109 -10.24 6.01 9.98
N GLN A 110 -10.06 6.75 8.90
CA GLN A 110 -10.56 6.43 7.58
C GLN A 110 -9.41 5.90 6.74
N ILE A 111 -9.57 4.71 6.17
CA ILE A 111 -8.56 4.09 5.31
C ILE A 111 -9.04 4.23 3.88
N HIS A 112 -8.17 4.77 3.03
CA HIS A 112 -8.41 5.01 1.62
C HIS A 112 -7.35 4.29 0.80
N GLN A 113 -7.71 3.86 -0.40
CA GLN A 113 -6.81 3.13 -1.28
C GLN A 113 -6.87 3.69 -2.69
N ILE A 114 -5.69 3.89 -3.28
CA ILE A 114 -5.48 4.17 -4.69
C ILE A 114 -4.70 2.98 -5.25
N GLU A 115 -5.38 2.20 -6.07
CA GLU A 115 -4.78 1.08 -6.80
C GLU A 115 -4.29 1.54 -8.17
N LEU A 116 -3.23 0.90 -8.65
CA LEU A 116 -2.78 1.07 -10.03
C LEU A 116 -3.84 0.56 -11.02
N PRO A 117 -4.08 1.27 -12.14
CA PRO A 117 -4.92 0.74 -13.21
C PRO A 117 -4.40 -0.61 -13.72
N GLN A 118 -5.30 -1.57 -13.96
CA GLN A 118 -4.94 -2.93 -14.39
C GLN A 118 -4.04 -2.98 -15.64
N ALA A 119 -4.26 -2.04 -16.57
CA ALA A 119 -3.44 -1.91 -17.78
C ALA A 119 -1.95 -1.65 -17.49
N ILE A 120 -1.62 -1.12 -16.30
CA ILE A 120 -0.25 -0.83 -15.86
C ILE A 120 0.32 -1.97 -15.04
N GLY A 121 -0.51 -2.63 -14.22
CA GLY A 121 -0.12 -3.83 -13.49
C GLY A 121 0.36 -4.97 -14.42
N GLN A 122 -0.22 -5.08 -15.62
CA GLN A 122 0.15 -6.12 -16.60
C GLN A 122 1.46 -5.86 -17.37
N LEU A 123 2.01 -4.65 -17.33
CA LEU A 123 3.28 -4.31 -18.01
C LEU A 123 4.52 -4.84 -17.25
N ALA A 124 4.34 -5.41 -16.05
CA ALA A 124 5.34 -5.47 -14.98
C ALA A 124 6.53 -6.45 -15.08
N PRO A 125 6.57 -7.55 -15.86
CA PRO A 125 7.75 -8.43 -15.78
C PRO A 125 8.96 -7.89 -16.57
N HIS A 126 8.72 -7.41 -17.80
CA HIS A 126 9.80 -7.06 -18.73
C HIS A 126 10.10 -5.56 -18.81
N SER A 127 9.15 -4.69 -18.45
CA SER A 127 9.32 -3.22 -18.53
C SER A 127 10.10 -2.61 -17.37
N LYS A 128 10.29 -3.32 -16.25
CA LYS A 128 11.04 -2.84 -15.07
C LYS A 128 12.50 -2.47 -15.39
N MET A 129 13.05 -3.00 -16.49
CA MET A 129 14.40 -2.72 -16.98
C MET A 129 14.44 -1.59 -18.04
N TYR A 130 13.29 -1.16 -18.58
CA TYR A 130 13.19 -0.15 -19.62
C TYR A 130 12.87 1.22 -19.01
N ALA A 131 13.93 1.95 -18.64
CA ALA A 131 13.85 3.32 -18.15
C ALA A 131 13.73 4.35 -19.31
N GLU A 132 12.86 4.08 -20.29
CA GLU A 132 12.61 5.04 -21.37
C GLU A 132 11.76 6.21 -20.86
N GLU A 133 12.13 7.43 -21.24
CA GLU A 133 11.45 8.65 -20.80
C GLU A 133 9.94 8.63 -21.09
N LYS A 134 9.55 8.19 -22.29
CA LYS A 134 8.13 8.08 -22.68
C LYS A 134 7.35 7.13 -21.78
N PHE A 135 7.99 6.05 -21.32
CA PHE A 135 7.37 5.09 -20.41
C PHE A 135 7.21 5.69 -19.01
N LEU A 136 8.23 6.37 -18.48
CA LEU A 136 8.13 7.07 -17.19
C LEU A 136 7.06 8.17 -17.20
N GLN A 137 6.98 8.94 -18.29
CA GLN A 137 5.92 9.95 -18.47
C GLN A 137 4.53 9.31 -18.52
N SER A 138 4.37 8.14 -19.13
CA SER A 138 3.08 7.45 -19.19
C SER A 138 2.65 6.92 -17.81
N LEU A 139 3.58 6.33 -17.04
CA LEU A 139 3.35 5.90 -15.66
C LEU A 139 2.93 7.08 -14.77
N HIS A 140 3.65 8.19 -14.86
CA HIS A 140 3.36 9.39 -14.11
C HIS A 140 2.00 10.00 -14.46
N LYS A 141 1.66 10.08 -15.76
CA LYS A 141 0.34 10.54 -16.22
C LYS A 141 -0.78 9.65 -15.68
N ALA A 142 -0.57 8.33 -15.69
CA ALA A 142 -1.56 7.40 -15.17
C ALA A 142 -1.77 7.52 -13.66
N GLY A 143 -0.68 7.66 -12.90
CA GLY A 143 -0.75 7.93 -11.46
C GLY A 143 -1.54 9.21 -11.15
N ARG A 144 -1.29 10.30 -11.90
CA ARG A 144 -2.06 11.55 -11.78
C ARG A 144 -3.54 11.36 -12.07
N ASN A 145 -3.88 10.75 -13.20
CA ASN A 145 -5.27 10.49 -13.57
C ASN A 145 -6.01 9.67 -12.50
N GLN A 146 -5.33 8.69 -11.90
CA GLN A 146 -5.91 7.86 -10.85
C GLN A 146 -6.13 8.65 -9.55
N ALA A 147 -5.17 9.49 -9.16
CA ALA A 147 -5.32 10.38 -8.01
C ALA A 147 -6.45 11.41 -8.23
N GLU A 148 -6.58 11.99 -9.42
CA GLU A 148 -7.66 12.92 -9.76
C GLU A 148 -9.05 12.26 -9.69
N ARG A 149 -9.16 11.02 -10.20
CA ARG A 149 -10.39 10.23 -10.07
C ARG A 149 -10.74 9.97 -8.61
N TRP A 150 -9.75 9.57 -7.81
CA TRP A 150 -9.94 9.34 -6.38
C TRP A 150 -10.38 10.62 -5.66
N LEU A 151 -9.72 11.76 -5.90
CA LEU A 151 -10.10 13.05 -5.33
C LEU A 151 -11.54 13.44 -5.68
N THR A 152 -11.93 13.28 -6.95
CA THR A 152 -13.28 13.59 -7.42
C THR A 152 -14.32 12.74 -6.69
N GLN A 153 -14.07 11.43 -6.53
CA GLN A 153 -14.95 10.52 -5.79
C GLN A 153 -15.01 10.86 -4.30
N TYR A 154 -13.85 11.15 -3.70
CA TYR A 154 -13.73 11.51 -2.28
C TYR A 154 -14.53 12.76 -1.96
N PHE A 155 -14.32 13.87 -2.68
CA PHE A 155 -15.06 15.11 -2.45
C PHE A 155 -16.55 14.98 -2.75
N ALA A 156 -16.94 14.22 -3.79
CA ALA A 156 -18.35 13.94 -4.06
C ALA A 156 -19.01 13.15 -2.91
N SER A 157 -18.29 12.22 -2.28
CA SER A 157 -18.80 11.46 -1.13
C SER A 157 -18.83 12.27 0.16
N ALA A 158 -17.81 13.11 0.40
CA ALA A 158 -17.73 13.99 1.56
C ALA A 158 -18.87 15.03 1.56
N ASN A 159 -19.18 15.59 0.39
CA ASN A 159 -20.28 16.55 0.23
C ASN A 159 -21.66 15.92 0.49
N LYS A 160 -21.83 14.62 0.21
CA LYS A 160 -23.09 13.89 0.53
C LYS A 160 -23.26 13.63 2.02
N LEU A 161 -22.17 13.45 2.77
CA LEU A 161 -22.20 13.27 4.22
C LEU A 161 -22.45 14.58 4.96
N SER A 162 -22.03 15.73 4.41
CA SER A 162 -22.34 17.06 4.96
C SER A 162 -23.78 17.54 4.68
N SER A 163 -24.51 16.88 3.77
CA SER A 163 -25.86 17.26 3.36
C SER A 163 -26.97 16.34 3.90
N SER A 164 -26.68 15.52 4.92
CA SER A 164 -27.73 14.75 5.61
C SER A 164 -28.46 15.68 6.58
N PRO A 165 -29.79 15.86 6.47
CA PRO A 165 -30.53 16.80 7.32
C PRO A 165 -30.59 16.28 8.76
N ALA A 166 -30.50 17.22 9.69
CA ALA A 166 -30.76 17.03 11.12
C ALA A 166 -32.19 16.54 11.39
#